data_AF-A0AA91C8F4-F1
#
_entry.id   AF-A0AA91C8F4-F1
#
_cell.length_a   1.000
_cell.length_b   1.000
_cell.length_c   1.000
_cell.angle_alpha   90.00
_cell.angle_beta   90.00
_cell.angle_gamma   90.00
#
_symmetry.space_group_name_H-M   'P 1'
#
loop_
_entity.id
_entity.type
_entity.pdbx_description
1 polymer ?
#
loop_
_entity_poly.entity_id
_entity_poly.type
_entity_poly.pdbx_seq_one_letter_code
_entity_poly.pdbx_strand_id
1 'polypeptide(L)'
;MKKRILCLAMALMMMVGTFSTVQAKELVGKDHWKVSFDGSQMTTNFGKDQMNDELSNIQPGDSMTLQVKIENKNSQYTDWYMTNEIIKTLEDGSKATNGAYEYRLAYVDSQNNETLIYDSSTVGGDSSQGLKEIKGLDDYFYLGRLAKNDVGYVTLTLSVDGETQGNSYQATMAQLEMNFAVENVSNPAVTVNKIEHKNVYSTVKTGDSTNILWYCALGLVSGLLLIILAIFFKKKSKDEKKGE
;
A
#
# COMPACT_ATOMS: atom_id res chain seq x y z
N MET A 1 18.33 -35.27 35.82
CA MET A 1 18.71 -34.30 34.77
C MET A 1 17.78 -34.32 33.54
N LYS A 2 17.15 -35.45 33.20
CA LYS A 2 16.22 -35.58 32.05
C LYS A 2 14.95 -34.69 32.12
N LYS A 3 14.35 -34.48 33.31
CA LYS A 3 13.12 -33.68 33.47
C LYS A 3 13.31 -32.16 33.34
N ARG A 4 14.53 -31.64 33.60
CA ARG A 4 14.83 -30.19 33.51
C ARG A 4 15.22 -29.74 32.09
N ILE A 5 15.76 -30.67 31.29
CA ILE A 5 16.04 -30.45 29.86
C ILE A 5 14.73 -30.48 29.06
N LEU A 6 13.76 -31.31 29.47
CA LEU A 6 12.44 -31.39 28.84
C LEU A 6 11.65 -30.09 28.97
N CYS A 7 11.63 -29.45 30.15
CA CYS A 7 10.96 -28.15 30.34
C CYS A 7 11.66 -27.01 29.58
N LEU A 8 12.99 -27.06 29.44
CA LEU A 8 13.74 -26.04 28.70
C LEU A 8 13.49 -26.17 27.18
N ALA A 9 13.37 -27.40 26.67
CA ALA A 9 13.03 -27.67 25.27
C ALA A 9 11.58 -27.27 24.93
N MET A 10 10.64 -27.45 25.87
CA MET A 10 9.24 -27.10 25.69
C MET A 10 9.01 -25.57 25.72
N ALA A 11 9.79 -24.83 26.52
CA ALA A 11 9.79 -23.36 26.51
C ALA A 11 10.42 -22.76 25.23
N LEU A 12 11.41 -23.45 24.64
CA LEU A 12 12.02 -23.04 23.38
C LEU A 12 11.09 -23.28 22.17
N MET A 13 10.24 -24.31 22.22
CA MET A 13 9.25 -24.59 21.17
C MET A 13 8.08 -23.59 21.16
N MET A 14 7.73 -22.96 22.29
CA MET A 14 6.70 -21.92 22.34
C MET A 14 7.17 -20.55 21.81
N MET A 15 8.48 -20.38 21.58
CA MET A 15 9.07 -19.17 20.99
C MET A 15 9.19 -19.23 19.46
N VAL A 16 8.59 -20.25 18.83
CA VAL A 16 8.33 -20.33 17.39
C VAL A 16 6.86 -19.97 17.15
N GLY A 17 6.39 -18.91 17.80
CA GLY A 17 5.13 -18.26 17.47
C GLY A 17 5.37 -17.47 16.20
N THR A 18 4.78 -17.94 15.10
CA THR A 18 4.80 -17.34 13.78
C THR A 18 4.72 -15.82 13.83
N PHE A 19 5.85 -15.15 13.59
CA PHE A 19 5.84 -13.83 12.94
C PHE A 19 5.41 -14.07 11.49
N SER A 20 4.13 -14.41 11.30
CA SER A 20 3.51 -14.16 10.01
C SER A 20 3.48 -12.64 9.92
N THR A 21 4.44 -12.05 9.23
CA THR A 21 4.18 -10.74 8.65
C THR A 21 2.92 -10.94 7.82
N VAL A 22 1.81 -10.34 8.27
CA VAL A 22 0.64 -10.16 7.42
C VAL A 22 1.13 -9.23 6.32
N GLN A 23 1.70 -9.82 5.28
CA GLN A 23 1.91 -9.13 4.03
C GLN A 23 0.51 -9.08 3.43
N ALA A 24 -0.09 -7.88 3.41
CA ALA A 24 -1.21 -7.63 2.53
C ALA A 24 -0.81 -8.18 1.15
N LYS A 25 -1.72 -8.93 0.51
CA LYS A 25 -1.44 -9.52 -0.79
C LYS A 25 -1.28 -8.37 -1.78
N GLU A 26 -0.04 -8.01 -2.11
CA GLU A 26 0.24 -7.03 -3.15
C GLU A 26 -0.16 -7.64 -4.49
N LEU A 27 -1.36 -7.29 -4.95
CA LEU A 27 -1.82 -7.62 -6.28
C LEU A 27 -1.16 -6.62 -7.23
N VAL A 28 -0.04 -7.02 -7.82
CA VAL A 28 0.48 -6.35 -9.02
C VAL A 28 -0.39 -6.83 -10.18
N GLY A 29 -1.09 -5.90 -10.84
CA GLY A 29 -2.00 -6.21 -11.96
C GLY A 29 -1.36 -7.19 -12.96
N LYS A 30 -2.13 -8.19 -13.42
CA LYS A 30 -1.59 -9.35 -14.16
C LYS A 30 -1.05 -9.01 -15.55
N ASP A 31 -1.25 -7.78 -16.02
CA ASP A 31 -0.95 -7.37 -17.38
C ASP A 31 0.02 -6.19 -17.41
N HIS A 32 0.98 -6.26 -18.33
CA HIS A 32 1.91 -5.15 -18.64
C HIS A 32 1.16 -4.04 -19.39
N TRP A 33 0.27 -3.35 -18.69
CA TRP A 33 -0.55 -2.28 -19.25
C TRP A 33 0.33 -1.20 -19.85
N LYS A 34 -0.06 -0.78 -21.05
CA LYS A 34 0.74 0.10 -21.87
C LYS A 34 -0.13 1.00 -22.72
N VAL A 35 0.23 2.26 -22.74
CA VAL A 35 -0.22 3.26 -23.70
C VAL A 35 0.98 3.71 -24.51
N SER A 36 0.90 3.58 -25.83
CA SER A 36 1.96 4.06 -26.73
C SER A 36 1.42 5.00 -27.78
N PHE A 37 2.15 6.07 -28.04
CA PHE A 37 1.80 7.04 -29.08
C PHE A 37 2.86 7.05 -30.19
N ASP A 38 2.43 6.86 -31.44
CA ASP A 38 3.34 6.74 -32.60
C ASP A 38 3.52 8.03 -33.41
N GLY A 39 2.84 9.11 -33.02
CA GLY A 39 2.83 10.38 -33.75
C GLY A 39 1.51 10.67 -34.47
N SER A 40 0.70 9.64 -34.75
CA SER A 40 -0.64 9.79 -35.32
C SER A 40 -1.74 9.34 -34.37
N GLN A 41 -1.54 8.22 -33.67
CA GLN A 41 -2.57 7.66 -32.79
C GLN A 41 -2.00 7.09 -31.50
N MET A 42 -2.86 7.08 -30.48
CA MET A 42 -2.60 6.41 -29.21
C MET A 42 -3.11 4.97 -29.29
N THR A 43 -2.30 4.02 -28.85
CA THR A 43 -2.65 2.59 -28.78
C THR A 43 -2.55 2.11 -27.35
N THR A 44 -3.62 1.52 -26.82
CA THR A 44 -3.68 0.92 -25.47
C THR A 44 -3.85 -0.60 -25.59
N ASN A 45 -3.38 -1.36 -24.60
CA ASN A 45 -3.62 -2.81 -24.50
C ASN A 45 -4.54 -3.19 -23.33
N PHE A 46 -5.16 -2.19 -22.70
CA PHE A 46 -6.12 -2.35 -21.62
C PHE A 46 -7.26 -1.35 -21.82
N GLY A 47 -8.39 -1.65 -21.21
CA GLY A 47 -9.55 -0.77 -21.13
C GLY A 47 -10.21 -0.90 -19.76
N LYS A 48 -11.38 -0.28 -19.67
CA LYS A 48 -12.20 -0.23 -18.45
C LYS A 48 -12.50 -1.62 -17.88
N ASP A 49 -12.81 -2.59 -18.74
CA ASP A 49 -13.17 -3.95 -18.30
C ASP A 49 -11.99 -4.66 -17.63
N GLN A 50 -10.80 -4.63 -18.24
CA GLN A 50 -9.60 -5.25 -17.65
C GLN A 50 -9.23 -4.59 -16.32
N MET A 51 -9.36 -3.26 -16.23
CA MET A 51 -9.08 -2.54 -14.98
C MET A 51 -10.07 -2.89 -13.87
N ASN A 52 -11.36 -2.97 -14.21
CA ASN A 52 -12.40 -3.32 -13.25
C ASN A 52 -12.32 -4.80 -12.82
N ASP A 53 -11.85 -5.70 -13.69
CA ASP A 53 -11.63 -7.10 -13.34
C ASP A 53 -10.53 -7.25 -12.27
N GLU A 54 -9.46 -6.47 -12.34
CA GLU A 54 -8.43 -6.45 -11.29
C GLU A 54 -8.98 -5.89 -9.98
N LEU A 55 -9.73 -4.78 -10.05
CA LEU A 55 -10.41 -4.17 -8.90
C LEU A 55 -11.48 -5.08 -8.28
N SER A 56 -12.07 -6.00 -9.05
CA SER A 56 -13.18 -6.84 -8.58
C SER A 56 -12.80 -7.87 -7.52
N ASN A 57 -11.50 -8.19 -7.41
CA ASN A 57 -11.01 -9.23 -6.52
C ASN A 57 -10.40 -8.71 -5.22
N ILE A 58 -10.41 -7.39 -5.00
CA ILE A 58 -9.84 -6.78 -3.79
C ILE A 58 -10.76 -7.02 -2.59
N GLN A 59 -10.23 -7.64 -1.53
CA GLN A 59 -10.95 -7.88 -0.27
C GLN A 59 -10.58 -6.84 0.80
N PRO A 60 -11.38 -6.69 1.87
CA PRO A 60 -10.94 -5.94 3.04
C PRO A 60 -9.56 -6.42 3.55
N GLY A 61 -8.64 -5.48 3.73
CA GLY A 61 -7.24 -5.74 4.10
C GLY A 61 -6.31 -6.06 2.92
N ASP A 62 -6.81 -6.16 1.69
CA ASP A 62 -5.98 -6.27 0.50
C ASP A 62 -5.48 -4.88 0.04
N SER A 63 -4.34 -4.91 -0.65
CA SER A 63 -3.79 -3.76 -1.36
C SER A 63 -3.47 -4.16 -2.79
N MET A 64 -3.85 -3.31 -3.73
CA MET A 64 -3.60 -3.52 -5.15
C MET A 64 -2.78 -2.37 -5.71
N THR A 65 -1.80 -2.72 -6.54
CA THR A 65 -0.99 -1.76 -7.29
C THR A 65 -1.15 -2.02 -8.79
N LEU A 66 -1.70 -1.03 -9.48
CA LEU A 66 -1.82 -0.98 -10.92
C LEU A 66 -0.70 -0.12 -11.49
N GLN A 67 0.00 -0.63 -12.49
CA GLN A 67 1.07 0.10 -13.18
C GLN A 67 0.78 0.17 -14.68
N VAL A 68 0.73 1.38 -15.22
CA VAL A 68 0.57 1.65 -16.66
C VAL A 68 1.86 2.25 -17.20
N LYS A 69 2.43 1.61 -18.21
CA LYS A 69 3.56 2.15 -18.96
C LYS A 69 3.08 3.12 -20.04
N ILE A 70 3.58 4.34 -20.06
CA ILE A 70 3.39 5.28 -21.17
C ILE A 70 4.67 5.35 -22.00
N GLU A 71 4.55 5.32 -23.33
CA GLU A 71 5.70 5.24 -24.25
C GLU A 71 5.51 6.17 -25.45
N ASN A 72 6.51 7.03 -25.70
CA ASN A 72 6.54 7.86 -26.90
C ASN A 72 7.32 7.18 -28.02
N LYS A 73 6.64 6.73 -29.07
CA LYS A 73 7.24 6.21 -30.30
C LYS A 73 7.34 7.24 -31.42
N ASN A 74 6.77 8.43 -31.22
CA ASN A 74 6.92 9.53 -32.15
C ASN A 74 8.38 10.03 -32.17
N SER A 75 8.76 10.61 -33.31
CA SER A 75 10.06 11.25 -33.48
C SER A 75 10.24 12.55 -32.69
N GLN A 76 9.15 13.24 -32.38
CA GLN A 76 9.15 14.50 -31.63
C GLN A 76 9.00 14.26 -30.12
N TYR A 77 9.24 15.30 -29.32
CA TYR A 77 8.85 15.29 -27.91
C TYR A 77 7.34 15.26 -27.77
N THR A 78 6.87 14.66 -26.68
CA THR A 78 5.45 14.60 -26.38
C THR A 78 5.18 14.98 -24.93
N ASP A 79 4.16 15.81 -24.72
CA ASP A 79 3.64 16.14 -23.40
C ASP A 79 2.45 15.24 -23.10
N TRP A 80 2.50 14.56 -21.94
CA TRP A 80 1.52 13.56 -21.54
C TRP A 80 0.64 14.07 -20.42
N TYR A 81 -0.64 13.70 -20.51
CA TYR A 81 -1.67 14.05 -19.56
C TYR A 81 -2.49 12.82 -19.25
N MET A 82 -3.13 12.79 -18.08
CA MET A 82 -4.10 11.76 -17.75
C MET A 82 -5.27 12.29 -16.92
N THR A 83 -6.35 11.52 -16.93
CA THR A 83 -7.41 11.58 -15.92
C THR A 83 -7.47 10.24 -15.19
N ASN A 84 -8.02 10.25 -13.99
CA ASN A 84 -8.32 9.06 -13.22
C ASN A 84 -9.65 9.26 -12.48
N GLU A 85 -10.73 8.80 -13.11
CA GLU A 85 -12.09 9.01 -12.63
C GLU A 85 -12.59 7.83 -11.82
N ILE A 86 -13.27 8.13 -10.72
CA ILE A 86 -13.94 7.15 -9.87
C ILE A 86 -15.39 7.04 -10.33
N ILE A 87 -15.69 6.00 -11.10
CA ILE A 87 -17.00 5.78 -11.72
C ILE A 87 -18.00 5.25 -10.70
N LYS A 88 -17.55 4.30 -9.86
CA LYS A 88 -18.39 3.64 -8.88
C LYS A 88 -17.59 3.25 -7.66
N THR A 89 -18.19 3.35 -6.49
CA THR A 89 -17.56 2.92 -5.23
C THR A 89 -18.31 1.76 -4.59
N LEU A 90 -17.72 1.14 -3.56
CA LEU A 90 -18.34 0.01 -2.85
C LEU A 90 -19.68 0.41 -2.22
N GLU A 91 -19.80 1.68 -1.80
CA GLU A 91 -20.98 2.26 -1.17
C GLU A 91 -22.15 2.42 -2.17
N ASP A 92 -21.87 2.58 -3.46
CA ASP A 92 -22.92 2.68 -4.49
C ASP A 92 -23.51 1.33 -4.88
N GLY A 93 -22.69 0.28 -4.82
CA GLY A 93 -23.06 -1.04 -5.33
C GLY A 93 -23.71 -1.96 -4.31
N SER A 94 -23.79 -1.55 -3.03
CA SER A 94 -24.20 -2.46 -1.95
C SER A 94 -24.75 -1.76 -0.72
N LYS A 95 -25.04 -2.55 0.32
CA LYS A 95 -25.35 -2.04 1.67
C LYS A 95 -24.07 -1.75 2.47
N ALA A 96 -22.90 -1.87 1.88
CA ALA A 96 -21.65 -1.49 2.52
C ALA A 96 -21.67 0.00 2.83
N THR A 97 -21.36 0.33 4.07
CA THR A 97 -21.24 1.70 4.55
C THR A 97 -19.92 1.83 5.28
N ASN A 98 -19.35 3.02 5.25
CA ASN A 98 -18.12 3.38 5.96
C ASN A 98 -16.85 2.68 5.43
N GLY A 99 -16.77 2.46 4.12
CA GLY A 99 -15.54 1.98 3.49
C GLY A 99 -14.44 3.02 3.65
N ALA A 100 -13.29 2.61 4.18
CA ALA A 100 -12.08 3.42 4.27
C ALA A 100 -11.02 2.86 3.33
N TYR A 101 -10.30 3.76 2.68
CA TYR A 101 -9.35 3.42 1.63
C TYR A 101 -8.05 4.20 1.80
N GLU A 102 -6.94 3.57 1.45
CA GLU A 102 -5.70 4.28 1.12
C GLU A 102 -5.64 4.43 -0.40
N TYR A 103 -5.30 5.62 -0.87
CA TYR A 103 -5.24 5.91 -2.29
C TYR A 103 -4.00 6.71 -2.61
N ARG A 104 -3.19 6.19 -3.51
CA ARG A 104 -1.95 6.83 -3.96
C ARG A 104 -1.81 6.75 -5.46
N LEU A 105 -1.64 7.90 -6.10
CA LEU A 105 -1.40 8.03 -7.53
C LEU A 105 -0.07 8.76 -7.76
N ALA A 106 0.84 8.13 -8.48
CA ALA A 106 2.15 8.68 -8.77
C ALA A 106 2.57 8.45 -10.22
N TYR A 107 3.41 9.34 -10.73
CA TYR A 107 4.05 9.24 -12.03
C TYR A 107 5.57 9.14 -11.85
N VAL A 108 6.20 8.20 -12.56
CA VAL A 108 7.65 8.01 -12.58
C VAL A 108 8.16 8.28 -13.99
N ASP A 109 9.09 9.21 -14.12
CA ASP A 109 9.68 9.58 -15.42
C ASP A 109 10.76 8.59 -15.88
N SER A 110 11.32 8.84 -17.08
CA SER A 110 12.39 8.01 -17.66
C SER A 110 13.70 8.02 -16.86
N GLN A 111 13.86 8.97 -15.94
CA GLN A 111 15.00 9.11 -15.04
C GLN A 111 14.73 8.48 -13.65
N ASN A 112 13.58 7.84 -13.47
CA ASN A 112 13.09 7.30 -12.20
C ASN A 112 12.78 8.37 -11.12
N ASN A 113 12.54 9.62 -11.52
CA ASN A 113 12.03 10.61 -10.60
C ASN A 113 10.52 10.43 -10.44
N GLU A 114 10.07 10.32 -9.18
CA GLU A 114 8.66 10.21 -8.86
C GLU A 114 8.03 11.58 -8.63
N THR A 115 6.90 11.81 -9.29
CA THR A 115 5.97 12.91 -9.04
C THR A 115 4.72 12.33 -8.42
N LEU A 116 4.48 12.68 -7.15
CA LEU A 116 3.26 12.32 -6.45
C LEU A 116 2.12 13.22 -6.92
N ILE A 117 1.07 12.61 -7.47
CA ILE A 117 -0.12 13.30 -7.99
C ILE A 117 -1.18 13.41 -6.89
N TYR A 118 -1.41 12.28 -6.19
CA TYR A 118 -2.34 12.20 -5.09
C TYR A 118 -1.82 11.20 -4.06
N ASP A 119 -1.99 11.50 -2.78
CA ASP A 119 -1.66 10.60 -1.68
C ASP A 119 -2.58 10.87 -0.50
N SER A 120 -3.34 9.85 -0.11
CA SER A 120 -4.13 9.86 1.11
C SER A 120 -4.08 8.51 1.77
N SER A 121 -3.68 8.51 3.04
CA SER A 121 -3.73 7.34 3.92
C SER A 121 -5.15 7.03 4.41
N THR A 122 -6.11 7.92 4.19
CA THR A 122 -7.51 7.67 4.55
C THR A 122 -8.43 8.50 3.66
N VAL A 123 -9.22 7.82 2.86
CA VAL A 123 -10.34 8.36 2.09
C VAL A 123 -11.58 7.59 2.54
N GLY A 124 -12.68 8.28 2.78
CA GLY A 124 -13.90 7.62 3.25
C GLY A 124 -13.94 7.41 4.77
N GLY A 125 -14.52 6.29 5.21
CA GLY A 125 -14.79 5.98 6.61
C GLY A 125 -16.20 6.39 7.09
N ASP A 126 -16.36 6.56 8.40
CA ASP A 126 -17.69 6.76 9.00
C ASP A 126 -18.42 8.00 8.47
N SER A 127 -19.67 7.80 8.02
CA SER A 127 -20.52 8.87 7.45
C SER A 127 -19.91 9.58 6.22
N SER A 128 -19.06 8.88 5.48
CA SER A 128 -18.38 9.37 4.28
C SER A 128 -19.06 8.92 2.97
N GLN A 129 -18.60 9.45 1.84
CA GLN A 129 -18.95 8.94 0.50
C GLN A 129 -17.92 7.94 -0.06
N GLY A 130 -17.06 7.39 0.80
CA GLY A 130 -16.00 6.45 0.40
C GLY A 130 -15.03 7.08 -0.60
N LEU A 131 -14.61 6.29 -1.60
CA LEU A 131 -13.67 6.74 -2.64
C LEU A 131 -14.11 8.01 -3.39
N LYS A 132 -15.41 8.35 -3.45
CA LYS A 132 -15.90 9.56 -4.14
C LYS A 132 -15.42 10.87 -3.53
N GLU A 133 -14.86 10.82 -2.32
CA GLU A 133 -14.29 11.99 -1.67
C GLU A 133 -12.98 12.45 -2.30
N ILE A 134 -12.35 11.62 -3.14
CA ILE A 134 -11.25 12.04 -3.99
C ILE A 134 -11.80 13.00 -5.06
N LYS A 135 -11.19 14.18 -5.14
CA LYS A 135 -11.55 15.26 -6.08
C LYS A 135 -10.34 15.70 -6.88
N GLY A 136 -10.57 16.24 -8.08
CA GLY A 136 -9.51 16.85 -8.90
C GLY A 136 -8.70 15.86 -9.73
N LEU A 137 -9.19 14.61 -9.88
CA LEU A 137 -8.61 13.61 -10.77
C LEU A 137 -9.47 13.36 -12.02
N ASP A 138 -10.65 13.97 -12.07
CA ASP A 138 -11.62 13.95 -13.18
C ASP A 138 -11.21 14.86 -14.35
N ASP A 139 -10.42 15.89 -14.09
CA ASP A 139 -9.81 16.75 -15.12
C ASP A 139 -8.43 16.26 -15.57
N TYR A 140 -8.07 16.53 -16.83
CA TYR A 140 -6.75 16.17 -17.35
C TYR A 140 -5.65 16.95 -16.62
N PHE A 141 -4.74 16.22 -15.99
CA PHE A 141 -3.55 16.78 -15.37
C PHE A 141 -2.27 16.31 -16.06
N TYR A 142 -1.26 17.15 -16.03
CA TYR A 142 0.02 16.92 -16.69
C TYR A 142 0.85 15.87 -15.94
N LEU A 143 1.45 14.94 -16.68
CA LEU A 143 2.36 13.93 -16.17
C LEU A 143 3.81 14.34 -16.38
N GLY A 144 4.17 14.57 -17.64
CA GLY A 144 5.56 14.78 -18.00
C GLY A 144 5.78 14.78 -19.51
N ARG A 145 7.02 15.11 -19.87
CA ARG A 145 7.50 15.11 -21.25
C ARG A 145 8.32 13.87 -21.52
N LEU A 146 8.06 13.22 -22.66
CA LEU A 146 8.83 12.07 -23.12
C LEU A 146 9.54 12.39 -24.44
N ALA A 147 10.85 12.12 -24.51
CA ALA A 147 11.59 12.12 -25.77
C ALA A 147 11.21 10.90 -26.62
N LYS A 148 11.78 10.82 -27.83
CA LYS A 148 11.60 9.64 -28.69
C LYS A 148 12.11 8.39 -27.97
N ASN A 149 11.26 7.37 -27.91
CA ASN A 149 11.46 6.09 -27.23
C ASN A 149 11.60 6.18 -25.71
N ASP A 150 11.34 7.34 -25.10
CA ASP A 150 11.27 7.45 -23.66
C ASP A 150 9.98 6.83 -23.12
N VAL A 151 10.07 6.41 -21.87
CA VAL A 151 9.02 5.70 -21.14
C VAL A 151 8.80 6.39 -19.80
N GLY A 152 7.53 6.47 -19.39
CA GLY A 152 7.14 6.79 -18.03
C GLY A 152 6.18 5.72 -17.48
N TYR A 153 5.98 5.73 -16.17
CA TYR A 153 5.08 4.80 -15.48
C TYR A 153 4.10 5.56 -14.60
N VAL A 154 2.81 5.29 -14.75
CA VAL A 154 1.78 5.71 -13.81
C VAL A 154 1.50 4.55 -12.87
N THR A 155 1.57 4.79 -11.58
CA THR A 155 1.31 3.80 -10.54
C THR A 155 0.14 4.27 -9.68
N LEU A 156 -0.93 3.46 -9.65
CA LEU A 156 -2.06 3.62 -8.74
C LEU A 156 -2.00 2.51 -7.69
N THR A 157 -1.95 2.89 -6.43
CA THR A 157 -2.12 1.97 -5.30
C THR A 157 -3.45 2.27 -4.61
N LEU A 158 -4.24 1.22 -4.40
CA LEU A 158 -5.50 1.25 -3.68
C LEU A 158 -5.48 0.16 -2.60
N SER A 159 -5.64 0.55 -1.34
CA SER A 159 -5.82 -0.38 -0.23
C SER A 159 -7.22 -0.23 0.35
N VAL A 160 -7.85 -1.34 0.73
CA VAL A 160 -9.16 -1.34 1.41
C VAL A 160 -8.96 -1.69 2.87
N ASP A 161 -9.49 -0.88 3.77
CA ASP A 161 -9.34 -1.11 5.22
C ASP A 161 -10.01 -2.43 5.66
N GLY A 162 -9.29 -3.19 6.49
CA GLY A 162 -9.67 -4.51 6.97
C GLY A 162 -10.65 -4.52 8.14
N GLU A 163 -10.80 -3.41 8.86
CA GLU A 163 -11.74 -3.28 9.99
C GLU A 163 -13.19 -3.00 9.55
N THR A 164 -13.45 -3.06 8.24
CA THR A 164 -14.79 -2.87 7.68
C THR A 164 -15.74 -3.97 8.17
N GLN A 165 -16.61 -3.63 9.11
CA GLN A 165 -17.46 -4.61 9.78
C GLN A 165 -18.53 -5.18 8.85
N GLY A 166 -18.41 -6.47 8.52
CA GLY A 166 -19.53 -7.29 8.05
C GLY A 166 -19.38 -7.87 6.63
N ASN A 167 -20.19 -8.89 6.37
CA ASN A 167 -20.17 -9.68 5.14
C ASN A 167 -20.72 -8.95 3.88
N SER A 168 -21.04 -7.65 4.00
CA SER A 168 -21.64 -6.84 2.94
C SER A 168 -20.64 -6.40 1.86
N TYR A 169 -19.34 -6.53 2.12
CA TYR A 169 -18.26 -6.19 1.19
C TYR A 169 -17.92 -7.30 0.19
N GLN A 170 -18.41 -8.54 0.40
CA GLN A 170 -18.10 -9.70 -0.45
C GLN A 170 -18.67 -9.63 -1.87
N ALA A 171 -19.48 -8.62 -2.21
CA ALA A 171 -20.25 -8.61 -3.45
C ALA A 171 -20.18 -7.29 -4.25
N THR A 172 -19.16 -6.46 -4.04
CA THR A 172 -19.20 -5.10 -4.60
C THR A 172 -17.88 -4.62 -5.15
N MET A 173 -17.96 -3.98 -6.31
CA MET A 173 -16.83 -3.59 -7.15
C MET A 173 -16.70 -2.07 -7.14
N ALA A 174 -15.52 -1.56 -6.80
CA ALA A 174 -15.13 -0.21 -7.22
C ALA A 174 -14.86 -0.23 -8.74
N GLN A 175 -15.25 0.83 -9.44
CA GLN A 175 -14.95 1.00 -10.86
C GLN A 175 -14.17 2.29 -11.05
N LEU A 176 -13.03 2.18 -11.73
CA LEU A 176 -12.14 3.29 -12.05
C LEU A 176 -11.96 3.37 -13.55
N GLU A 177 -11.68 4.58 -14.04
CA GLU A 177 -11.41 4.81 -15.45
C GLU A 177 -10.19 5.73 -15.59
N MET A 178 -9.14 5.23 -16.23
CA MET A 178 -7.95 6.01 -16.56
C MET A 178 -7.93 6.33 -18.04
N ASN A 179 -7.85 7.62 -18.37
CA ASN A 179 -7.70 8.09 -19.74
C ASN A 179 -6.39 8.85 -19.90
N PHE A 180 -5.80 8.76 -21.08
CA PHE A 180 -4.52 9.39 -21.41
C PHE A 180 -4.69 10.32 -22.61
N ALA A 181 -3.97 11.43 -22.60
CA ALA A 181 -3.88 12.36 -23.71
C ALA A 181 -2.42 12.74 -23.96
N VAL A 182 -2.12 13.11 -25.21
CA VAL A 182 -0.76 13.40 -25.65
C VAL A 182 -0.77 14.57 -26.63
N GLU A 183 0.19 15.48 -26.47
CA GLU A 183 0.43 16.60 -27.38
C GLU A 183 1.82 16.51 -27.97
N ASN A 184 1.95 16.79 -29.28
CA ASN A 184 3.23 16.87 -29.97
C ASN A 184 3.91 18.20 -29.66
N VAL A 185 5.19 18.16 -29.27
CA VAL A 185 5.97 19.35 -28.98
C VAL A 185 7.22 19.40 -29.84
N SER A 186 7.41 20.51 -30.53
CA SER A 186 8.55 20.75 -31.42
C SER A 186 9.81 21.26 -30.70
N ASN A 187 9.72 21.68 -29.44
CA ASN A 187 10.81 22.32 -28.71
C ASN A 187 11.10 21.64 -27.35
N PRO A 188 12.37 21.31 -27.03
CA PRO A 188 12.71 20.57 -25.80
C PRO A 188 12.47 21.34 -24.50
N ALA A 189 12.31 22.67 -24.54
CA ALA A 189 12.17 23.49 -23.33
C ALA A 189 10.71 23.93 -23.09
N VAL A 190 10.03 23.28 -22.14
CA VAL A 190 8.91 23.87 -21.40
C VAL A 190 9.16 23.63 -19.92
N THR A 191 9.35 24.72 -19.18
CA THR A 191 9.30 24.72 -17.71
C THR A 191 7.81 24.70 -17.35
N VAL A 192 7.27 23.54 -17.02
CA VAL A 192 5.87 23.44 -16.58
C VAL A 192 5.80 23.90 -15.13
N ASN A 193 4.97 24.91 -14.86
CA ASN A 193 4.62 25.30 -13.50
C ASN A 193 3.93 24.11 -12.82
N LYS A 194 4.63 23.48 -11.88
CA LYS A 194 4.09 22.45 -11.00
C LYS A 194 2.85 23.03 -10.31
N ILE A 195 1.66 22.56 -10.67
CA ILE A 195 0.46 22.84 -9.88
C ILE A 195 0.65 22.03 -8.60
N GLU A 196 1.03 22.71 -7.52
CA GLU A 196 1.08 22.09 -6.20
C GLU A 196 -0.35 21.81 -5.74
N HIS A 197 -0.80 20.57 -5.89
CA HIS A 197 -1.96 20.09 -5.14
C HIS A 197 -1.60 20.17 -3.65
N LYS A 198 -2.33 21.01 -2.92
CA LYS A 198 -2.16 21.17 -1.47
C LYS A 198 -2.64 19.89 -0.78
N ASN A 199 -1.72 18.98 -0.51
CA ASN A 199 -1.96 17.75 0.24
C ASN A 199 -2.49 18.10 1.64
N VAL A 200 -3.71 17.66 1.95
CA VAL A 200 -4.24 17.69 3.32
C VAL A 200 -3.85 16.38 3.97
N TYR A 201 -2.71 16.39 4.67
CA TYR A 201 -2.31 15.26 5.51
C TYR A 201 -3.16 15.24 6.78
N SER A 202 -4.11 14.30 6.89
CA SER A 202 -4.62 13.87 8.20
C SER A 202 -3.86 12.61 8.60
N THR A 203 -2.71 12.76 9.24
CA THR A 203 -2.06 11.63 9.91
C THR A 203 -2.89 11.24 11.12
N VAL A 204 -3.80 10.28 10.96
CA VAL A 204 -4.47 9.65 12.09
C VAL A 204 -3.48 8.68 12.73
N LYS A 205 -3.00 9.07 13.92
CA LYS A 205 -2.05 8.30 14.71
C LYS A 205 -2.81 7.27 15.53
N THR A 206 -3.08 6.09 14.97
CA THR A 206 -3.80 4.99 15.64
C THR A 206 -2.89 3.90 16.20
N GLY A 207 -1.59 4.18 16.34
CA GLY A 207 -0.70 3.39 17.17
C GLY A 207 -0.50 4.10 18.50
N ASP A 208 -1.09 3.58 19.58
CA ASP A 208 -0.67 3.96 20.93
C ASP A 208 0.86 3.87 20.99
N SER A 209 1.49 5.00 21.30
CA SER A 209 2.95 5.10 21.43
C SER A 209 3.39 4.45 22.74
N THR A 210 3.03 3.19 22.97
CA THR A 210 3.54 2.42 24.10
C THR A 210 4.95 1.97 23.76
N ASN A 211 5.89 2.49 24.53
CA ASN A 211 7.32 2.31 24.34
C ASN A 211 7.70 0.85 24.69
N ILE A 212 7.51 -0.07 23.72
CA ILE A 212 7.61 -1.52 23.89
C ILE A 212 8.99 -1.95 24.43
N LEU A 213 10.01 -1.14 24.17
CA LEU A 213 11.36 -1.25 24.72
C LEU A 213 11.39 -1.32 26.25
N TRP A 214 10.54 -0.57 26.95
CA TRP A 214 10.50 -0.60 28.42
C TRP A 214 9.88 -1.88 28.97
N TYR A 215 8.86 -2.43 28.31
CA TYR A 215 8.28 -3.71 28.69
C TYR A 215 9.23 -4.88 28.40
N CYS A 216 9.98 -4.82 27.29
CA CYS A 216 11.06 -5.76 27.02
C CYS A 216 12.17 -5.68 28.06
N ALA A 217 12.58 -4.46 28.46
CA ALA A 217 13.59 -4.27 29.50
C ALA A 217 13.13 -4.81 30.87
N LEU A 218 11.88 -4.54 31.27
CA LEU A 218 11.28 -5.09 32.50
C LEU A 218 11.23 -6.63 32.46
N GLY A 219 10.86 -7.21 31.32
CA GLY A 219 10.86 -8.66 31.13
C GLY A 219 12.24 -9.28 31.30
N LEU A 220 13.28 -8.67 30.74
CA LEU A 220 14.67 -9.13 30.86
C LEU A 220 15.18 -9.06 32.30
N VAL A 221 14.88 -7.98 33.03
CA VAL A 221 15.28 -7.83 34.44
C VAL A 221 14.59 -8.89 35.31
N SER A 222 13.30 -9.14 35.09
CA SER A 222 12.56 -10.20 35.80
C SER A 222 13.13 -11.59 35.51
N GLY A 223 13.45 -11.88 34.24
CA GLY A 223 14.07 -13.14 33.83
C GLY A 223 15.42 -13.37 34.49
N LEU A 224 16.28 -12.35 34.57
CA LEU A 224 17.58 -12.44 35.24
C LEU A 224 17.44 -12.68 36.75
N LEU A 225 16.46 -12.04 37.40
CA LEU A 225 16.16 -12.24 38.83
C LEU A 225 15.75 -13.68 39.14
N LEU A 226 14.90 -14.28 38.30
CA LEU A 226 14.49 -15.67 38.45
C LEU A 226 15.66 -16.65 38.25
N ILE A 227 16.58 -16.36 37.32
CA ILE A 227 17.79 -17.18 37.11
C ILE A 227 18.70 -17.12 38.34
N ILE A 228 18.90 -15.94 38.94
CA ILE A 228 19.71 -15.78 40.15
C ILE A 228 19.09 -16.55 41.32
N LEU A 229 17.78 -16.42 41.54
CA LEU A 229 17.05 -17.17 42.56
C LEU A 229 17.17 -18.69 42.36
N ALA A 230 17.05 -19.17 41.12
CA ALA A 230 17.20 -20.58 40.80
C ALA A 230 18.61 -21.11 41.11
N ILE A 231 19.66 -20.31 40.89
CA ILE A 231 21.04 -20.66 41.25
C ILE A 231 21.20 -20.71 42.78
N PHE A 232 20.62 -19.74 43.49
CA PHE A 232 20.70 -19.66 44.95
C PHE A 232 20.01 -20.85 45.64
N PHE A 233 18.79 -21.21 45.20
CA PHE A 233 18.09 -22.40 45.69
C PHE A 233 18.83 -23.71 45.39
N LYS A 234 19.46 -23.80 44.21
CA LYS A 234 20.23 -24.98 43.82
C LYS A 234 21.52 -25.12 44.65
N LYS A 235 22.14 -23.99 45.04
CA LYS A 235 23.30 -23.96 45.94
C LYS A 235 22.91 -24.34 47.38
N LYS A 236 21.82 -23.77 47.91
CA LYS A 236 21.28 -24.12 49.24
C LYS A 236 20.93 -25.61 49.39
N SER A 237 20.29 -26.22 48.38
CA SER A 237 19.98 -27.66 48.40
C SER A 237 21.22 -28.57 48.32
N LYS A 238 22.37 -28.04 47.92
CA LYS A 238 23.64 -28.76 47.83
C LYS A 238 24.43 -28.69 49.14
N ASP A 239 24.27 -27.60 49.88
CA ASP A 239 24.86 -27.41 51.20
C ASP A 239 24.08 -28.22 52.28
N GLU A 240 22.76 -28.35 52.15
CA GLU A 240 21.95 -29.23 53.02
C GLU A 240 22.24 -30.73 52.83
N LYS A 241 22.83 -31.15 51.70
CA LYS A 241 23.23 -32.55 51.43
C LYS A 241 24.65 -32.91 51.85
N LYS A 242 25.40 -31.97 52.42
CA LYS A 242 26.75 -32.20 52.95
C LYS A 242 26.82 -32.21 54.49
N GLY A 243 25.66 -32.05 55.15
CA GLY A 243 25.51 -32.04 56.60
C GLY A 243 24.62 -33.15 57.14
N GLU A 244 24.64 -34.33 56.50
CA GLU A 244 24.15 -35.60 57.05
C GLU A 244 25.28 -36.63 56.95
#